data_AF-A0A962XLE3-F1
#
_entry.id   AF-A0A962XLE3-F1
#
_cell.length_a   1.000
_cell.length_b   1.000
_cell.length_c   1.000
_cell.angle_alpha   90.00
_cell.angle_beta   90.00
_cell.angle_gamma   90.00
#
_symmetry.space_group_name_H-M   'P 1'
#
loop_
_entity.id
_entity.type
_entity.pdbx_description
1 polymer ?
#
loop_
_entity_poly.entity_id
_entity_poly.type
_entity_poly.pdbx_seq_one_letter_code
_entity_poly.pdbx_strand_id
1 'polypeptide(L)'
;NKQYGITVFERLLLLKKQINWIAQSLAQEDLSARLTENHQFNLRMSQDFKRMGLINSANQSTFPLANITKIAALIQAEQDYLKAGNSILISDYQSHFSSRIFLLRMLDPRYPKQAVLIGEIDQSYLWGNADSLDPEIQLCVFDEFNRALFCSHQE
;
A
#
# COMPACT_ATOMS: atom_id res chain seq x y z
N ASN A 1 -18.07 -15.14 4.40
CA ASN A 1 -18.98 -14.07 4.87
C ASN A 1 -18.98 -12.93 3.84
N LYS A 2 -20.09 -12.72 3.11
CA LYS A 2 -20.18 -11.70 2.03
C LYS A 2 -20.00 -10.27 2.55
N GLN A 3 -20.57 -9.96 3.72
CA GLN A 3 -20.52 -8.63 4.30
C GLN A 3 -19.09 -8.22 4.65
N TYR A 4 -18.31 -9.14 5.25
CA TYR A 4 -16.92 -8.89 5.59
C TYR A 4 -16.08 -8.55 4.34
N GLY A 5 -16.25 -9.32 3.26
CA GLY A 5 -15.56 -9.04 1.99
C GLY A 5 -15.91 -7.67 1.40
N ILE A 6 -17.17 -7.26 1.49
CA ILE A 6 -17.60 -5.91 1.08
C ILE A 6 -16.92 -4.84 1.93
N THR A 7 -16.86 -5.01 3.25
CA THR A 7 -16.19 -4.06 4.15
C THR A 7 -14.69 -3.93 3.87
N VAL A 8 -13.99 -5.03 3.60
CA VAL A 8 -12.57 -4.99 3.19
C VAL A 8 -12.42 -4.24 1.87
N PHE A 9 -13.30 -4.52 0.90
CA PHE A 9 -13.28 -3.81 -0.39
C PHE A 9 -13.54 -2.30 -0.24
N GLU A 10 -14.50 -1.90 0.60
CA GLU A 10 -14.79 -0.49 0.90
C GLU A 10 -13.57 0.22 1.51
N ARG A 11 -12.88 -0.43 2.46
CA ARG A 11 -11.63 0.09 3.06
C ARG A 11 -10.54 0.26 2.00
N LEU A 12 -10.38 -0.68 1.08
CA LEU A 12 -9.45 -0.56 -0.05
C LEU A 12 -9.80 0.61 -0.97
N LEU A 13 -11.09 0.84 -1.25
CA LEU A 13 -11.54 2.00 -2.02
C LEU A 13 -11.28 3.33 -1.30
N LEU A 14 -11.42 3.37 0.03
CA LEU A 14 -11.08 4.54 0.84
C LEU A 14 -9.58 4.83 0.79
N LEU A 15 -8.73 3.81 1.00
CA LEU A 15 -7.28 3.91 0.86
C LEU A 15 -6.86 4.40 -0.53
N LYS A 16 -7.53 3.92 -1.59
CA LYS A 16 -7.32 4.39 -2.97
C LYS A 16 -7.63 5.89 -3.13
N LYS A 17 -8.69 6.40 -2.49
CA LYS A 17 -9.00 7.84 -2.50
C LYS A 17 -7.98 8.64 -1.69
N GLN A 18 -7.58 8.15 -0.53
CA GLN A 18 -6.61 8.80 0.35
C GLN A 18 -5.24 8.93 -0.30
N ILE A 19 -4.68 7.84 -0.85
CA ILE A 19 -3.36 7.90 -1.52
C ILE A 19 -3.39 8.84 -2.73
N ASN A 20 -4.53 8.96 -3.41
CA ASN A 20 -4.70 9.94 -4.48
C ASN A 20 -4.66 11.38 -3.96
N TRP A 21 -5.40 11.68 -2.88
CA TRP A 21 -5.39 13.01 -2.28
C TRP A 21 -4.00 13.39 -1.76
N ILE A 22 -3.30 12.45 -1.12
CA ILE A 22 -1.92 12.62 -0.66
C ILE A 22 -1.00 12.90 -1.86
N ALA A 23 -1.06 12.10 -2.93
CA ALA A 23 -0.25 12.33 -4.12
C ALA A 23 -0.48 13.73 -4.73
N GLN A 24 -1.74 14.16 -4.83
CA GLN A 24 -2.09 15.49 -5.33
C GLN A 24 -1.56 16.62 -4.44
N SER A 25 -1.64 16.46 -3.11
CA SER A 25 -1.09 17.43 -2.14
C SER A 25 0.43 17.53 -2.27
N LEU A 26 1.10 16.37 -2.36
CA LEU A 26 2.56 16.28 -2.51
C LEU A 26 3.06 16.84 -3.85
N ALA A 27 2.23 16.80 -4.90
CA ALA A 27 2.55 17.35 -6.20
C ALA A 27 2.48 18.89 -6.25
N GLN A 28 1.64 19.51 -5.42
CA GLN A 28 1.46 20.97 -5.40
C GLN A 28 2.51 21.69 -4.56
N GLU A 29 3.03 21.04 -3.53
CA GLU A 29 4.14 21.58 -2.76
C GLU A 29 5.47 21.17 -3.41
N ASP A 30 6.50 22.03 -3.42
CA ASP A 30 7.86 21.65 -3.80
C ASP A 30 8.54 20.81 -2.70
N LEU A 31 7.77 19.88 -2.11
CA LEU A 31 8.14 18.93 -1.07
C LEU A 31 9.21 17.93 -1.53
N SER A 32 9.49 17.88 -2.83
CA SER A 32 10.56 17.07 -3.39
C SER A 32 11.92 17.33 -2.73
N ALA A 33 12.21 18.57 -2.33
CA ALA A 33 13.42 18.92 -1.58
C ALA A 33 13.40 18.41 -0.13
N ARG A 34 12.22 18.43 0.53
CA ARG A 34 12.05 17.98 1.92
C ARG A 34 12.05 16.45 2.06
N LEU A 35 11.62 15.73 1.03
CA LEU A 35 11.56 14.26 0.99
C LEU A 35 12.94 13.61 0.82
N THR A 36 13.87 14.27 0.14
CA THR A 36 15.27 13.82 0.02
C THR A 36 16.09 14.08 1.27
N GLU A 37 15.83 15.18 2.00
CA GLU A 37 16.60 15.54 3.19
C GLU A 37 16.14 14.81 4.46
N ASN A 38 14.84 14.53 4.60
CA ASN A 38 14.32 13.76 5.73
C ASN A 38 14.02 12.32 5.29
N HIS A 39 14.98 11.42 5.53
CA HIS A 39 14.84 9.96 5.38
C HIS A 39 13.68 9.34 6.20
N GLN A 40 12.93 10.15 6.93
CA GLN A 40 11.73 9.77 7.64
C GLN A 40 10.71 10.91 7.53
N PHE A 41 10.21 11.17 6.32
CA PHE A 41 8.90 11.81 6.23
C PHE A 41 7.88 10.79 6.77
N ASN A 42 7.75 10.77 8.10
CA ASN A 42 6.60 10.23 8.79
C ASN A 42 5.42 11.09 8.33
N LEU A 43 4.89 10.82 7.14
CA LEU A 43 3.56 11.26 6.74
C LEU A 43 2.59 10.53 7.67
N ARG A 44 2.52 11.01 8.91
CA ARG A 44 1.61 10.57 9.97
C ARG A 44 0.22 11.13 9.67
N MET A 45 -0.22 10.98 8.41
CA MET A 45 -1.38 11.67 7.85
C MET A 45 -2.66 10.83 7.89
N SER A 46 -2.58 9.52 8.16
CA SER A 46 -3.77 8.68 8.33
C SER A 46 -3.42 7.46 9.18
N GLN A 47 -4.28 7.10 10.13
CA GLN A 47 -4.14 5.85 10.89
C GLN A 47 -4.26 4.60 10.00
N ASP A 48 -4.70 4.79 8.75
CA ASP A 48 -5.03 3.72 7.80
C ASP A 48 -3.79 3.19 7.05
N PHE A 49 -2.70 3.96 7.03
CA PHE A 49 -1.38 3.55 6.53
C PHE A 49 -0.39 3.46 7.68
N LYS A 50 0.23 2.30 7.86
CA LYS A 50 1.27 2.07 8.88
C LYS A 50 2.52 2.92 8.61
N ARG A 51 2.87 3.10 7.32
CA ARG A 51 3.93 4.02 6.86
C ARG A 51 3.74 4.35 5.39
N MET A 52 4.26 5.50 4.98
CA MET A 52 4.29 5.92 3.59
C MET A 52 5.70 6.35 3.19
N GLY A 53 5.97 6.35 1.89
CA GLY A 53 7.27 6.63 1.35
C GLY A 53 7.27 6.80 -0.16
N LEU A 54 8.45 7.06 -0.71
CA LEU A 54 8.63 7.21 -2.15
C LEU A 54 9.62 6.17 -2.66
N ILE A 55 9.33 5.65 -3.86
CA ILE A 55 10.26 4.89 -4.68
C ILE A 55 10.68 5.81 -5.82
N ASN A 56 11.97 6.14 -5.90
CA ASN A 56 12.51 6.97 -6.97
C ASN A 56 12.88 6.15 -8.22
N SER A 57 13.31 6.83 -9.29
CA SER A 57 13.73 6.19 -10.55
C SER A 57 14.97 5.31 -10.41
N ALA A 58 15.75 5.46 -9.34
CA ALA A 58 16.89 4.60 -9.01
C ALA A 58 16.47 3.37 -8.18
N ASN A 59 15.17 3.10 -8.05
CA ASN A 59 14.59 2.02 -7.23
C ASN A 59 14.98 2.10 -5.75
N GLN A 60 15.31 3.30 -5.26
CA GLN A 60 15.55 3.53 -3.85
C GLN A 60 14.22 3.91 -3.19
N SER A 61 13.97 3.30 -2.04
CA SER A 61 12.79 3.55 -1.23
C SER A 61 13.18 4.34 0.02
N THR A 62 12.30 5.24 0.47
CA THR A 62 12.48 5.96 1.75
C THR A 62 12.39 5.05 2.98
N PHE A 63 11.95 3.79 2.82
CA PHE A 63 12.02 2.78 3.89
C PHE A 63 12.36 1.38 3.33
N PRO A 64 12.93 0.47 4.16
CA PRO A 64 13.31 -0.87 3.71
C PRO A 64 12.12 -1.69 3.20
N LEU A 65 12.26 -2.19 1.97
CA LEU A 65 11.31 -3.09 1.30
C LEU A 65 12.05 -4.39 0.99
N ALA A 66 11.52 -5.51 1.51
CA ALA A 66 12.18 -6.82 1.36
C ALA A 66 12.33 -7.20 -0.12
N ASN A 67 11.33 -6.88 -0.94
CA ASN A 67 11.27 -7.26 -2.35
C ASN A 67 11.29 -6.04 -3.30
N ILE A 68 12.12 -5.03 -3.01
CA ILE A 68 12.20 -3.78 -3.82
C ILE A 68 12.43 -4.05 -5.32
N THR A 69 13.25 -5.02 -5.68
CA THR A 69 13.51 -5.38 -7.09
C THR A 69 12.25 -5.86 -7.80
N LYS A 70 11.42 -6.67 -7.12
CA LYS A 70 10.14 -7.16 -7.68
C LYS A 70 9.14 -6.01 -7.81
N ILE A 71 9.08 -5.13 -6.81
CA ILE A 71 8.22 -3.93 -6.84
C ILE A 71 8.65 -3.00 -7.98
N ALA A 72 9.94 -2.78 -8.16
CA ALA A 72 10.49 -1.99 -9.26
C ALA A 72 10.14 -2.58 -10.63
N ALA A 73 10.30 -3.89 -10.81
CA ALA A 73 9.92 -4.58 -12.04
C ALA A 73 8.42 -4.43 -12.34
N LEU A 74 7.56 -4.53 -11.32
CA LEU A 74 6.12 -4.30 -11.46
C LEU A 74 5.80 -2.85 -11.85
N ILE A 75 6.43 -1.87 -11.20
CA ILE A 75 6.24 -0.45 -11.53
C ILE A 75 6.60 -0.18 -13.01
N GLN A 76 7.66 -0.81 -13.51
CA GLN A 76 8.05 -0.70 -14.92
C GLN A 76 7.05 -1.40 -15.85
N ALA A 77 6.58 -2.60 -15.50
CA ALA A 77 5.60 -3.33 -16.30
C ALA A 77 4.25 -2.61 -16.39
N GLU A 78 3.81 -1.97 -15.30
CA GLU A 78 2.50 -1.31 -15.18
C GLU A 78 2.59 0.22 -15.34
N GLN A 79 3.62 0.71 -16.03
CA GLN A 79 3.93 2.13 -16.09
C GLN A 79 2.76 2.96 -16.68
N ASP A 80 2.13 2.46 -17.74
CA ASP A 80 1.03 3.18 -18.40
C ASP A 80 -0.24 3.19 -17.53
N TYR A 81 -0.49 2.12 -16.79
CA TYR A 81 -1.59 2.06 -15.83
C TYR A 81 -1.40 3.07 -14.69
N LEU A 82 -0.18 3.18 -14.16
CA LEU A 82 0.17 4.18 -13.13
C LEU A 82 0.12 5.62 -13.68
N LYS A 83 0.61 5.86 -14.91
CA LYS A 83 0.52 7.18 -15.59
C LYS A 83 -0.92 7.60 -15.86
N ALA A 84 -1.85 6.67 -16.08
CA ALA A 84 -3.27 6.97 -16.18
C ALA A 84 -3.88 7.43 -14.83
N GLY A 85 -3.08 7.51 -13.76
CA GLY A 85 -3.54 7.91 -12.44
C GLY A 85 -4.26 6.79 -11.70
N ASN A 86 -3.98 5.53 -12.03
CA ASN A 86 -4.46 4.40 -11.25
C ASN A 86 -3.53 4.08 -10.07
N SER A 87 -3.97 3.16 -9.22
CA SER A 87 -3.20 2.64 -8.11
C SER A 87 -3.12 1.12 -8.20
N ILE A 88 -2.00 0.54 -7.75
CA ILE A 88 -1.77 -0.90 -7.73
C ILE A 88 -1.68 -1.37 -6.28
N LEU A 89 -2.45 -2.41 -5.95
CA LEU A 89 -2.37 -3.11 -4.67
C LEU A 89 -1.42 -4.29 -4.83
N ILE A 90 -0.45 -4.41 -3.92
CA ILE A 90 0.49 -5.53 -3.90
C ILE A 90 0.58 -6.14 -2.50
N SER A 91 0.85 -7.43 -2.46
CA SER A 91 1.22 -8.14 -1.24
C SER A 91 2.70 -8.51 -1.27
N ASP A 92 3.36 -8.37 -0.11
CA ASP A 92 4.67 -8.90 0.19
C ASP A 92 4.48 -10.01 1.22
N TYR A 93 4.30 -11.23 0.71
CA TYR A 93 4.21 -12.43 1.54
C TYR A 93 5.54 -12.70 2.23
N GLN A 94 5.51 -12.92 3.54
CA GLN A 94 6.66 -13.30 4.33
C GLN A 94 6.31 -14.56 5.12
N SER A 95 7.06 -15.65 4.93
CA SER A 95 6.71 -16.99 5.48
C SER A 95 6.61 -17.06 7.00
N HIS A 96 7.17 -16.09 7.72
CA HIS A 96 7.26 -16.06 9.18
C HIS A 96 6.70 -14.78 9.81
N PHE A 97 6.12 -13.88 9.00
CA PHE A 97 5.57 -12.62 9.47
C PHE A 97 4.20 -12.38 8.85
N SER A 98 3.41 -11.48 9.45
CA SER A 98 2.18 -11.03 8.81
C SER A 98 2.49 -10.44 7.44
N SER A 99 1.75 -10.89 6.42
CA SER A 99 1.90 -10.40 5.06
C SER A 99 1.72 -8.88 5.04
N ARG A 100 2.63 -8.17 4.36
CA ARG A 100 2.54 -6.72 4.24
C ARG A 100 1.81 -6.39 2.95
N ILE A 101 0.88 -5.44 3.02
CA ILE A 101 0.09 -5.03 1.85
C ILE A 101 0.42 -3.57 1.57
N PHE A 102 0.70 -3.27 0.31
CA PHE A 102 1.05 -1.93 -0.13
C PHE A 102 0.14 -1.44 -1.23
N LEU A 103 -0.07 -0.13 -1.22
CA LEU A 103 -0.72 0.59 -2.30
C LEU A 103 0.29 1.52 -2.97
N LEU A 104 0.39 1.42 -4.29
CA LEU A 104 1.30 2.17 -5.13
C LEU A 104 0.54 3.18 -5.99
N ARG A 105 1.11 4.38 -6.16
CA ARG A 105 0.56 5.43 -7.03
C ARG A 105 1.67 6.37 -7.52
N MET A 106 1.58 6.88 -8.75
CA MET A 106 2.51 7.90 -9.25
C MET A 106 2.23 9.29 -8.63
N LEU A 107 3.28 10.08 -8.33
CA LEU A 107 3.15 11.33 -7.56
C LEU A 107 2.46 12.49 -8.31
N ASP A 108 2.74 12.74 -9.58
CA ASP A 108 1.87 13.51 -10.49
C ASP A 108 2.18 12.99 -11.90
N PRO A 109 1.21 12.45 -12.63
CA PRO A 109 1.45 11.94 -13.99
C PRO A 109 1.93 13.01 -14.98
N ARG A 110 1.65 14.30 -14.72
CA ARG A 110 1.96 15.43 -15.61
C ARG A 110 3.34 16.02 -15.37
N TYR A 111 3.92 15.78 -14.19
CA TYR A 111 5.24 16.28 -13.78
C TYR A 111 6.10 15.11 -13.30
N PRO A 112 6.77 14.41 -14.23
CA PRO A 112 7.40 13.12 -13.98
C PRO A 112 8.76 13.33 -13.30
N LYS A 113 8.78 13.76 -12.03
CA LYS A 113 9.93 13.44 -11.15
C LYS A 113 10.07 11.90 -10.93
N GLN A 114 9.27 11.08 -11.63
CA GLN A 114 9.28 9.61 -11.71
C GLN A 114 9.14 8.89 -10.37
N ALA A 115 8.78 9.61 -9.30
CA ALA A 115 8.58 9.02 -8.00
C ALA A 115 7.21 8.33 -7.92
N VAL A 116 7.21 7.13 -7.34
CA VAL A 116 6.02 6.38 -6.97
C VAL A 116 5.82 6.51 -5.47
N LEU A 117 4.66 7.03 -5.07
CA LEU A 117 4.18 6.98 -3.70
C LEU A 117 3.81 5.53 -3.35
N ILE A 118 4.36 5.04 -2.24
CA ILE A 118 4.07 3.73 -1.69
C ILE A 118 3.55 3.90 -0.26
N GLY A 119 2.42 3.28 0.05
CA GLY A 119 1.87 3.19 1.41
C GLY A 119 1.74 1.75 1.86
N GLU A 120 2.37 1.39 2.98
CA GLU A 120 2.07 0.14 3.70
C GLU A 120 0.75 0.32 4.45
N ILE A 121 -0.25 -0.49 4.11
CA ILE A 121 -1.57 -0.44 4.72
C ILE A 121 -1.49 -0.99 6.14
N ASP A 122 -2.10 -0.29 7.09
CA ASP A 122 -2.26 -0.81 8.44
C ASP A 122 -3.20 -2.04 8.41
N GLN A 123 -2.67 -3.19 8.85
CA GLN A 123 -3.42 -4.46 8.84
C GLN A 123 -4.64 -4.41 9.76
N SER A 124 -4.54 -3.70 10.90
CA SER A 124 -5.67 -3.54 11.83
C SER A 124 -6.79 -2.69 11.22
N TYR A 125 -6.44 -1.70 10.40
CA TYR A 125 -7.44 -0.94 9.63
C TYR A 125 -8.08 -1.83 8.56
N LEU A 126 -7.26 -2.50 7.73
CA LEU A 126 -7.74 -3.26 6.58
C LEU A 126 -8.67 -4.41 7.01
N TRP A 127 -8.23 -5.20 7.98
CA TRP A 127 -8.97 -6.37 8.47
C TRP A 127 -9.99 -6.02 9.54
N GLY A 128 -9.78 -4.92 10.27
CA GLY A 128 -10.64 -4.53 11.38
C GLY A 128 -10.62 -5.56 12.51
N ASN A 129 -11.71 -5.62 13.28
CA ASN A 129 -11.88 -6.64 14.29
C ASN A 129 -12.38 -7.95 13.67
N ALA A 130 -11.50 -8.68 12.98
CA ALA A 130 -11.82 -9.99 12.42
C ALA A 130 -12.13 -11.02 13.52
N ASP A 131 -11.65 -10.82 14.74
CA ASP A 131 -11.93 -11.68 15.90
C ASP A 131 -13.36 -11.47 16.46
N SER A 132 -14.11 -10.50 15.93
CA SER A 132 -15.56 -10.36 16.18
C SER A 132 -16.41 -11.30 15.34
N LEU A 133 -15.81 -12.04 14.41
CA LEU A 133 -16.48 -13.15 13.76
C LEU A 133 -16.80 -14.23 14.81
N ASP A 134 -17.87 -14.99 14.57
CA ASP A 134 -18.18 -16.16 15.38
C ASP A 134 -16.93 -17.07 15.43
N PRO A 135 -16.50 -17.55 16.62
CA PRO A 135 -15.33 -18.42 16.75
C PRO A 135 -15.38 -19.69 15.88
N GLU A 136 -16.57 -20.13 15.47
CA GLU A 136 -16.73 -21.27 14.55
C GLU A 136 -16.46 -20.90 13.08
N ILE A 137 -16.32 -19.61 12.76
CA ILE A 137 -16.10 -19.09 11.41
C ILE A 137 -14.65 -18.63 11.25
N GLN A 138 -13.85 -19.45 10.58
CA GLN A 138 -12.54 -19.03 10.10
C GLN A 138 -12.66 -18.32 8.74
N LEU A 139 -12.07 -17.14 8.63
CA LEU A 139 -11.98 -16.38 7.39
C LEU A 139 -10.53 -16.17 7.02
N CYS A 140 -10.14 -16.67 5.84
CA CYS A 140 -8.82 -16.43 5.28
C CYS A 140 -8.92 -15.66 3.96
N VAL A 141 -7.99 -14.75 3.75
CA VAL A 141 -7.80 -14.00 2.52
C VAL A 141 -6.49 -14.48 1.90
N PHE A 142 -6.55 -14.89 0.64
CA PHE A 142 -5.41 -15.43 -0.10
C PHE A 142 -5.01 -14.49 -1.24
N ASP A 143 -3.75 -14.53 -1.61
CA ASP A 143 -3.28 -13.93 -2.85
C ASP A 143 -3.52 -14.85 -4.06
N GLU A 144 -3.11 -14.39 -5.25
CA GLU A 144 -3.24 -15.11 -6.51
C GLU A 144 -2.46 -16.43 -6.57
N PHE A 145 -1.51 -16.64 -5.65
CA PHE A 145 -0.74 -17.88 -5.50
C PHE A 145 -1.27 -18.78 -4.39
N ASN A 146 -2.48 -18.51 -3.89
CA ASN A 146 -3.12 -19.25 -2.79
C ASN A 146 -2.33 -19.20 -1.47
N ARG A 147 -1.56 -18.13 -1.25
CA ARG A 147 -0.85 -17.89 0.01
C ARG A 147 -1.71 -17.02 0.91
N ALA A 148 -1.83 -17.39 2.19
CA ALA A 148 -2.62 -16.64 3.14
C ALA A 148 -1.99 -15.26 3.40
N LEU A 149 -2.74 -14.21 3.08
CA LEU A 149 -2.42 -12.83 3.46
C LEU A 149 -2.92 -12.51 4.86
N PHE A 150 -4.06 -13.10 5.22
CA PHE A 150 -4.70 -12.92 6.52
C PHE A 150 -5.58 -14.14 6.82
N CYS A 151 -5.65 -14.54 8.08
CA CYS A 151 -6.65 -15.48 8.58
C CYS A 151 -7.15 -14.99 9.95
N SER A 152 -8.46 -15.02 10.17
CA SER A 152 -9.02 -14.84 11.52
C SER A 152 -8.65 -16.03 12.39
N HIS A 153 -8.47 -15.78 13.70
CA HIS A 153 -8.20 -16.81 14.70
C HIS A 153 -6.97 -17.69 14.40
N GLN A 154 -5.89 -17.11 13.85
CA GLN A 154 -4.58 -17.77 13.91
C GLN A 154 -4.00 -17.59 15.32
N GLU A 155 -3.83 -18.71 16.04
CA GLU A 155 -3.02 -18.79 17.27
C GLU A 155 -1.54 -18.49 17.00
#